data_AF-A0A7W7QWP2-F1
#
_entry.id   AF-A0A7W7QWP2-F1
#
_cell.length_a   1.000
_cell.length_b   1.000
_cell.length_c   1.000
_cell.angle_alpha   90.00
_cell.angle_beta   90.00
_cell.angle_gamma   90.00
#
_symmetry.space_group_name_H-M   'P 1'
#
loop_
_entity.id
_entity.type
_entity.pdbx_description
1 polymer ?
#
loop_
_entity_poly.entity_id
_entity_poly.type
_entity_poly.pdbx_seq_one_letter_code
_entity_poly.pdbx_strand_id
1 'polypeptide(L)' 'MSKKTQILAALDELHAATKARDGDGAVEAVERLRRTDPKIAKAVVEFVVVRGLNRMVNGDQG' A
#
# COMPACT_ATOMS: atom_id res chain seq x y z
N MET A 1 -13.47 17.14 2.56
CA MET A 1 -12.53 16.21 3.25
C MET A 1 -11.10 16.67 2.99
N SER A 2 -10.22 16.76 3.99
CA SER A 2 -8.85 17.25 3.78
C SER A 2 -8.00 16.24 2.99
N LYS A 3 -6.96 16.72 2.29
CA LYS A 3 -5.97 15.87 1.62
C LYS A 3 -5.37 14.85 2.59
N LYS A 4 -5.06 15.29 3.82
CA LYS A 4 -4.54 14.43 4.90
C LYS A 4 -5.49 13.29 5.23
N THR A 5 -6.79 13.57 5.31
CA THR A 5 -7.82 12.56 5.62
C THR A 5 -7.91 11.51 4.52
N GLN A 6 -7.87 11.92 3.25
CA GLN A 6 -7.90 11.01 2.10
C GLN A 6 -6.67 10.10 2.05
N ILE A 7 -5.49 10.65 2.35
CA ILE A 7 -4.24 9.87 2.44
C ILE A 7 -4.34 8.83 3.54
N LEU A 8 -4.80 9.21 4.74
CA LEU A 8 -4.92 8.27 5.87
C LEU A 8 -5.90 7.13 5.56
N ALA A 9 -7.07 7.45 4.98
CA ALA A 9 -8.05 6.44 4.61
C ALA A 9 -7.48 5.43 3.59
N ALA A 10 -6.78 5.92 2.55
CA ALA A 10 -6.20 5.04 1.54
C ALA A 10 -5.03 4.20 2.09
N LEU A 11 -4.29 4.70 3.09
CA LEU A 11 -3.27 3.91 3.79
C LEU A 11 -3.90 2.80 4.65
N ASP A 12 -5.02 3.07 5.33
CA ASP A 12 -5.75 2.07 6.11
C ASP A 12 -6.31 0.96 5.21
N GLU A 13 -6.89 1.33 4.06
CA GLU A 13 -7.36 0.39 3.03
C GLU A 13 -6.22 -0.50 2.51
N LEU A 14 -5.07 0.10 2.17
CA LEU A 14 -3.92 -0.64 1.69
C LEU A 14 -3.39 -1.63 2.73
N HIS A 15 -3.35 -1.22 4.00
CA HIS A 15 -2.91 -2.07 5.09
C HIS A 15 -3.85 -3.26 5.29
N ALA A 16 -5.17 -3.02 5.23
CA ALA A 16 -6.19 -4.06 5.31
C ALA A 16 -6.06 -5.05 4.14
N ALA A 17 -5.95 -4.55 2.90
CA ALA A 17 -5.81 -5.38 1.71
C ALA A 17 -4.51 -6.21 1.73
N THR A 18 -3.40 -5.61 2.14
CA THR A 18 -2.11 -6.31 2.28
C THR A 18 -2.20 -7.44 3.32
N LYS A 19 -2.89 -7.21 4.45
CA LYS A 19 -3.12 -8.25 5.47
C LYS A 19 -4.02 -9.38 4.97
N ALA A 20 -5.06 -9.03 4.21
CA ALA A 20 -5.99 -9.99 3.62
C ALA A 20 -5.39 -10.75 2.42
N ARG A 21 -4.18 -10.39 1.96
CA ARG A 21 -3.60 -10.86 0.70
C ARG A 21 -4.49 -10.56 -0.51
N ASP A 22 -5.26 -9.48 -0.42
CA ASP A 22 -6.09 -8.96 -1.49
C ASP A 22 -5.23 -8.05 -2.38
N GLY A 23 -4.75 -8.61 -3.48
CA GLY A 23 -3.91 -7.89 -4.44
C GLY A 23 -4.67 -6.78 -5.15
N ASP A 24 -5.94 -7.01 -5.50
CA ASP A 24 -6.76 -6.04 -6.23
C ASP A 24 -7.12 -4.85 -5.33
N GLY A 25 -7.52 -5.12 -4.08
CA GLY A 25 -7.77 -4.08 -3.08
C GLY A 25 -6.52 -3.25 -2.76
N ALA A 26 -5.33 -3.87 -2.74
CA ALA A 26 -4.08 -3.15 -2.54
C ALA A 26 -3.75 -2.22 -3.73
N VAL A 27 -4.01 -2.68 -4.96
CA VAL A 27 -3.85 -1.85 -6.17
C VAL A 27 -4.81 -0.66 -6.14
N GLU A 28 -6.09 -0.87 -5.82
CA GLU A 28 -7.09 0.20 -5.74
C GLU A 28 -6.69 1.28 -4.71
N ALA A 29 -6.24 0.86 -3.53
CA ALA A 29 -5.79 1.77 -2.48
C ALA A 29 -4.56 2.59 -2.91
N VAL A 30 -3.61 1.98 -3.61
CA VAL A 30 -2.45 2.68 -4.20
C VAL A 30 -2.87 3.66 -5.29
N GLU A 31 -3.84 3.31 -6.14
CA GLU A 31 -4.36 4.23 -7.15
C GLU A 31 -5.04 5.45 -6.53
N ARG A 32 -5.82 5.26 -5.45
CA ARG A 32 -6.37 6.38 -4.67
C ARG A 32 -5.26 7.28 -4.14
N LEU A 33 -4.23 6.70 -3.52
CA LEU A 33 -3.05 7.45 -3.05
C LEU A 33 -2.39 8.22 -4.20
N ARG A 34 -2.27 7.62 -5.39
CA ARG A 34 -1.63 8.28 -6.55
C ARG A 34 -2.42 9.49 -7.05
N ARG A 35 -3.76 9.43 -6.99
CA ARG A 35 -4.65 10.55 -7.34
C ARG A 35 -4.59 11.67 -6.31
N THR A 36 -4.46 11.33 -5.03
CA THR A 36 -4.40 12.33 -3.95
C THR A 36 -3.01 12.94 -3.80
N ASP A 37 -1.96 12.12 -3.72
CA ASP A 37 -0.58 12.56 -3.59
C ASP A 37 0.39 11.55 -4.25
N PRO A 38 0.89 11.84 -5.46
CA PRO A 38 1.76 10.92 -6.19
C PRO A 38 3.11 10.70 -5.52
N LYS A 39 3.59 11.63 -4.68
CA LYS A 39 4.87 11.44 -3.95
C LYS A 39 4.70 10.40 -2.85
N ILE A 40 3.60 10.48 -2.10
CA ILE A 40 3.28 9.49 -1.07
C ILE A 40 3.03 8.12 -1.71
N ALA A 41 2.26 8.08 -2.80
CA ALA A 41 1.99 6.83 -3.52
C ALA A 41 3.29 6.13 -3.97
N LYS A 42 4.25 6.88 -4.50
CA LYS A 42 5.56 6.34 -4.90
C LYS A 42 6.29 5.71 -3.70
N ALA A 43 6.39 6.43 -2.58
CA ALA A 43 7.06 5.93 -1.38
C ALA A 43 6.39 4.67 -0.81
N VAL A 44 5.05 4.60 -0.88
CA VAL A 44 4.26 3.44 -0.45
C VAL A 44 4.49 2.23 -1.36
N VAL A 45 4.48 2.41 -2.68
CA VAL A 45 4.78 1.32 -3.63
C VAL A 45 6.18 0.78 -3.40
N GLU A 46 7.18 1.66 -3.25
CA GLU A 46 8.55 1.25 -2.94
C GLU A 46 8.60 0.44 -1.64
N PHE A 47 7.94 0.88 -0.58
CA PHE A 47 7.89 0.15 0.69
C PHE A 47 7.20 -1.22 0.56
N VAL A 48 6.04 -1.29 -0.11
CA VAL A 48 5.28 -2.54 -0.28
C VAL A 48 6.03 -3.53 -1.16
N VAL A 49 6.60 -3.07 -2.29
CA VAL A 49 7.39 -3.91 -3.18
C VAL A 49 8.66 -4.40 -2.48
N VAL A 50 9.41 -3.52 -1.81
CA VAL A 50 10.61 -3.91 -1.06
C VAL A 50 10.25 -4.92 0.04
N ARG A 51 9.18 -4.71 0.80
CA ARG A 51 8.77 -5.64 1.86
C ARG A 51 8.26 -6.97 1.30
N GLY A 52 7.52 -6.94 0.19
CA GLY A 52 7.05 -8.12 -0.52
C GLY A 52 8.20 -8.95 -1.06
N LEU A 53 9.15 -8.31 -1.76
CA LEU A 53 10.38 -8.94 -2.24
C LEU A 53 11.23 -9.48 -1.08
N ASN A 54 11.37 -8.73 0.02
CA ASN A 54 12.12 -9.18 1.19
C ASN A 54 11.50 -10.45 1.82
N ARG A 55 10.17 -10.57 1.79
CA ARG A 55 9.44 -11.77 2.23
C ARG A 55 9.64 -12.94 1.28
N MET A 56 9.66 -12.69 -0.03
CA MET A 56 9.92 -13.72 -1.04
C MET A 56 11.36 -14.23 -0.98
N VAL A 57 12.33 -13.33 -0.75
CA VAL A 57 13.76 -13.65 -0.70
C VAL A 57 14.15 -14.33 0.62
N ASN A 58 13.70 -13.81 1.76
CA ASN A 58 14.09 -14.35 3.07
C ASN A 58 13.16 -15.45 3.58
N GLY A 59 12.11 -15.78 2.82
CA GLY A 59 11.11 -16.77 3.19
C GLY A 59 10.22 -16.29 4.33
N ASP A 60 8.93 -16.58 4.20
CA ASP A 60 8.04 -16.68 5.36
C ASP A 60 8.62 -17.84 6.21
N GLN A 61 9.43 -17.54 7.23
CA GLN A 61 9.70 -18.48 8.31
C GLN A 61 8.43 -18.55 9.16
N GLY A 62 7.39 -19.16 8.60
CA GLY A 62 6.22 -19.64 9.30
C GLY A 62 6.41 -21.09 9.72
#